data_AF-A0A1Y1LM83-F1
#
_entry.id   AF-A0A1Y1LM83-F1
#
_cell.length_a   1.000
_cell.length_b   1.000
_cell.length_c   1.000
_cell.angle_alpha   90.00
_cell.angle_beta   90.00
_cell.angle_gamma   90.00
#
_symmetry.space_group_name_H-M   'P 1'
#
loop_
_entity.id
_entity.type
_entity.pdbx_description
1 polymer ?
#
loop_
_entity_poly.entity_id
_entity_poly.type
_entity_poly.pdbx_seq_one_letter_code
_entity_poly.pdbx_strand_id
1 'polypeptide(L)'
;VKHDLESLEFNIYHTWMKVLKKKLHKMIIPAIIESQSLPGFITNESNRFLGKLLQSNSAPAYSMDNLLSLLNSVFRAMKAFYLEDSILTQTVTELLRLVGVTAFNDLLMRRNFLSWKRGLQINYNITRIEEWCKSHDMPEGTLQLEHLMQATKLLQLKKATLNDIEIIQDICWMLSPNQIQKLLNQYLVADYEQPINGEIMKAVASRVTEKSDVLLLQAVDMDDSGPYEIAEPRAITALETYTPSWLQTPRLKRLAEIVSAQAIAQQEKLEYGNADEFEGQDDDILEADETAVEPAQ
;
A
#
# COMPACT_ATOMS: atom_id res chain seq x y z
N VAL A 1 -18.82 -0.91 25.49
CA VAL A 1 -18.74 0.19 24.50
C VAL A 1 -17.40 0.24 23.79
N LYS A 2 -16.28 0.60 24.44
CA LYS A 2 -14.95 0.68 23.76
C LYS A 2 -14.60 -0.61 23.00
N HIS A 3 -14.58 -1.74 23.71
CA HIS A 3 -14.30 -3.06 23.11
C HIS A 3 -15.25 -3.42 21.96
N ASP A 4 -16.54 -3.07 22.08
CA ASP A 4 -17.54 -3.36 21.05
C ASP A 4 -17.30 -2.51 19.79
N LEU A 5 -16.87 -1.25 19.95
CA LEU A 5 -16.51 -0.37 18.85
C LEU A 5 -15.20 -0.82 18.18
N GLU A 6 -14.18 -1.21 18.94
CA GLU A 6 -12.94 -1.80 18.41
C GLU A 6 -13.22 -3.09 17.63
N SER A 7 -14.11 -3.94 18.14
CA SER A 7 -14.57 -5.15 17.44
C SER A 7 -15.31 -4.81 16.15
N LEU A 8 -16.16 -3.76 16.17
CA LEU A 8 -16.88 -3.31 14.99
C LEU A 8 -15.91 -2.75 13.93
N GLU A 9 -14.96 -1.92 14.35
CA GLU A 9 -13.91 -1.35 13.50
C GLU A 9 -13.10 -2.46 12.82
N PHE A 10 -12.61 -3.44 13.58
CA PHE A 10 -11.91 -4.60 13.07
C PHE A 10 -12.73 -5.34 12.00
N ASN A 11 -14.01 -5.61 12.29
CA ASN A 11 -14.90 -6.31 11.36
C ASN A 11 -15.16 -5.52 10.07
N ILE A 12 -15.33 -4.20 10.17
CA ILE A 12 -15.50 -3.31 9.01
C ILE A 12 -14.24 -3.33 8.16
N TYR A 13 -13.07 -3.11 8.77
CA TYR A 13 -11.79 -3.13 8.07
C TYR A 13 -11.59 -4.45 7.35
N HIS A 14 -11.78 -5.56 8.07
CA HIS A 14 -11.55 -6.89 7.55
C HIS A 14 -12.49 -7.22 6.38
N THR A 15 -13.77 -6.88 6.50
CA THR A 15 -14.76 -7.05 5.42
C THR A 15 -14.40 -6.20 4.20
N TRP A 16 -14.02 -4.94 4.42
CA TRP A 16 -13.62 -4.02 3.36
C TRP A 16 -12.36 -4.52 2.62
N MET A 17 -11.35 -4.98 3.36
CA MET A 17 -10.12 -5.53 2.78
C MET A 17 -10.38 -6.76 1.92
N LYS A 18 -11.25 -7.69 2.34
CA LYS A 18 -11.64 -8.84 1.49
C LYS A 18 -12.22 -8.38 0.14
N VAL A 19 -13.08 -7.37 0.16
CA VAL A 19 -13.68 -6.84 -1.07
C VAL A 19 -12.62 -6.19 -1.97
N LEU A 20 -11.73 -5.39 -1.39
CA LEU A 20 -10.62 -4.78 -2.12
C LEU A 20 -9.68 -5.82 -2.73
N LYS A 21 -9.23 -6.80 -1.94
CA LYS A 21 -8.40 -7.91 -2.42
C LYS A 21 -9.07 -8.64 -3.57
N LYS A 22 -10.35 -9.01 -3.43
CA LYS A 22 -11.12 -9.71 -4.49
C LYS A 22 -11.21 -8.89 -5.79
N LYS A 23 -11.34 -7.57 -5.69
CA LYS A 23 -11.35 -6.67 -6.86
C LYS A 23 -9.97 -6.56 -7.50
N LEU A 24 -8.93 -6.35 -6.70
CA LEU A 24 -7.55 -6.20 -7.14
C LEU A 24 -7.02 -7.48 -7.78
N HIS A 25 -7.28 -8.65 -7.18
CA HIS A 25 -6.79 -9.94 -7.66
C HIS A 25 -7.13 -10.22 -9.12
N LYS A 26 -8.34 -9.84 -9.56
CA LYS A 26 -8.78 -9.99 -10.96
C LYS A 26 -7.97 -9.17 -11.97
N MET A 27 -7.31 -8.11 -11.50
CA MET A 27 -6.53 -7.18 -12.32
C MET A 27 -5.06 -7.57 -12.40
N ILE A 28 -4.51 -8.26 -11.41
CA ILE A 28 -3.06 -8.47 -11.25
C ILE A 28 -2.45 -9.13 -12.49
N ILE A 29 -2.94 -10.32 -12.87
CA ILE A 29 -2.35 -11.07 -13.99
C ILE A 29 -2.55 -10.34 -15.33
N PRO A 30 -3.76 -9.89 -15.70
CA PRO A 30 -3.95 -9.19 -16.96
C PRO A 30 -3.15 -7.89 -17.04
N ALA A 31 -3.10 -7.10 -15.96
CA ALA A 31 -2.43 -5.81 -15.96
C ALA A 31 -0.91 -5.92 -15.87
N ILE A 32 -0.37 -6.76 -15.00
CA ILE A 32 1.07 -6.78 -14.73
C ILE A 32 1.79 -7.78 -15.62
N ILE A 33 1.25 -9.01 -15.72
CA ILE A 33 1.91 -10.11 -16.41
C ILE A 33 1.59 -10.10 -17.89
N GLU A 34 0.35 -9.90 -18.30
CA GLU A 34 -0.06 -10.07 -19.71
C GLU A 34 0.07 -8.78 -20.52
N SER A 35 -0.33 -7.64 -19.95
CA SER A 35 -0.35 -6.36 -20.65
C SER A 35 1.02 -5.94 -21.15
N GLN A 36 1.02 -5.42 -22.38
CA GLN A 36 2.21 -5.02 -23.12
C GLN A 36 2.22 -3.51 -23.28
N SER A 37 2.32 -2.80 -22.15
CA SER A 37 2.17 -1.34 -22.09
C SER A 37 3.33 -0.58 -22.72
N LEU A 38 4.51 -1.19 -22.89
CA LEU A 38 5.68 -0.55 -23.50
C LEU A 38 5.58 -0.57 -25.04
N PRO A 39 5.44 0.59 -25.70
CA PRO A 39 5.33 0.66 -27.16
C PRO A 39 6.61 0.17 -27.85
N GLY A 40 6.46 -0.47 -29.02
CA GLY A 40 7.60 -1.02 -29.78
C GLY A 40 8.12 -2.37 -29.26
N PHE A 41 7.74 -2.78 -28.05
CA PHE A 41 8.13 -4.06 -27.45
C PHE A 41 6.98 -5.07 -27.37
N ILE A 42 6.02 -5.01 -28.29
CA ILE A 42 4.89 -5.95 -28.34
C ILE A 42 5.33 -7.30 -28.92
N THR A 43 5.01 -8.38 -28.22
CA THR A 43 5.21 -9.79 -28.58
C THR A 43 3.91 -10.36 -29.14
N ASN A 44 4.00 -11.13 -30.23
CA ASN A 44 2.87 -11.91 -30.73
C ASN A 44 2.75 -13.18 -29.87
N GLU A 45 1.86 -13.17 -28.89
CA GLU A 45 1.51 -14.36 -28.10
C GLU A 45 0.50 -15.26 -28.83
N SER A 46 0.57 -15.31 -30.16
CA SER A 46 -0.31 -16.16 -30.95
C SER A 46 0.06 -17.62 -30.73
N ASN A 47 -0.81 -18.32 -30.00
CA ASN A 47 -0.90 -19.77 -30.04
C ASN A 47 -0.85 -20.20 -31.51
N ARG A 48 0.29 -20.78 -31.89
CA ARG A 48 0.85 -20.75 -33.25
C ARG A 48 0.10 -21.63 -34.28
N PHE A 49 -1.15 -22.01 -34.01
CA PHE A 49 -1.87 -22.98 -34.87
C PHE A 49 -3.34 -22.68 -35.19
N LEU A 50 -4.07 -21.83 -34.45
CA LEU A 50 -5.53 -21.65 -34.69
C LEU A 50 -6.06 -20.20 -34.73
N GLY A 51 -5.21 -19.19 -34.53
CA GLY A 51 -5.64 -17.78 -34.39
C GLY A 51 -6.01 -17.02 -35.67
N LYS A 52 -5.99 -17.65 -36.86
CA LYS A 52 -6.23 -16.94 -38.13
C LYS A 52 -7.71 -16.75 -38.50
N LEU A 53 -8.64 -17.45 -37.85
CA LEU A 53 -10.06 -17.38 -38.20
C LEU A 53 -10.92 -16.59 -37.19
N LEU A 54 -10.38 -16.29 -36.02
CA LEU A 54 -11.04 -15.49 -34.99
C LEU A 54 -10.08 -14.42 -34.51
N GLN A 55 -10.01 -13.30 -35.24
CA GLN A 55 -9.47 -12.04 -34.71
C GLN A 55 -10.45 -11.50 -33.65
N SER A 56 -10.62 -12.23 -32.55
CA SER A 56 -11.13 -11.62 -31.33
C SER A 56 -9.98 -10.80 -30.76
N ASN A 57 -10.20 -9.49 -30.69
CA ASN A 57 -9.32 -8.50 -30.09
C ASN A 57 -8.75 -8.99 -28.74
N SER A 58 -7.56 -9.60 -28.75
CA SER A 58 -6.96 -10.28 -27.59
C SER A 58 -6.26 -9.30 -26.66
N ALA A 59 -6.96 -8.22 -26.29
CA ALA A 59 -6.49 -7.31 -25.27
C ALA A 59 -6.71 -7.94 -23.88
N PRO A 60 -5.76 -7.83 -22.94
CA PRO A 60 -5.97 -8.27 -21.57
C PRO A 60 -7.23 -7.63 -20.97
N ALA A 61 -7.91 -8.37 -20.09
CA ALA A 61 -9.16 -7.90 -19.47
C ALA A 61 -8.98 -6.62 -18.62
N TYR A 62 -7.76 -6.37 -18.13
CA TYR A 62 -7.40 -5.18 -17.36
C TYR A 62 -6.03 -4.66 -17.79
N SER A 63 -5.86 -3.34 -17.76
CA SER A 63 -4.58 -2.67 -17.98
C SER A 63 -3.97 -2.17 -16.66
N MET A 64 -2.71 -1.74 -16.73
CA MET A 64 -2.06 -1.02 -15.64
C MET A 64 -2.82 0.22 -15.18
N ASP A 65 -3.53 0.90 -16.08
CA ASP A 65 -4.34 2.07 -15.71
C ASP A 65 -5.53 1.68 -14.83
N ASN A 66 -6.15 0.52 -15.06
CA ASN A 66 -7.21 0.03 -14.20
C ASN A 66 -6.71 -0.31 -12.80
N LEU A 67 -5.56 -0.98 -12.72
CA LEU A 67 -4.93 -1.35 -11.44
C LEU A 67 -4.53 -0.10 -10.64
N LEU A 68 -3.80 0.83 -11.26
CA LEU A 68 -3.37 2.07 -10.61
C LEU A 68 -4.56 2.98 -10.26
N SER A 69 -5.61 2.99 -11.08
CA SER A 69 -6.84 3.72 -10.76
C SER A 69 -7.50 3.17 -9.50
N LEU A 70 -7.54 1.85 -9.30
CA LEU A 70 -8.07 1.25 -8.07
C LEU A 70 -7.25 1.67 -6.85
N LEU A 71 -5.91 1.55 -6.92
CA LEU A 71 -5.02 1.97 -5.84
C LEU A 71 -5.19 3.46 -5.50
N ASN A 72 -5.23 4.32 -6.53
CA ASN A 72 -5.48 5.75 -6.35
C ASN A 72 -6.83 6.05 -5.71
N SER A 73 -7.91 5.37 -6.12
CA SER A 73 -9.24 5.58 -5.53
C SER A 73 -9.27 5.20 -4.05
N VAL A 74 -8.64 4.08 -3.68
CA VAL A 74 -8.52 3.67 -2.28
C VAL A 74 -7.72 4.71 -1.49
N PHE A 75 -6.50 5.03 -1.93
CA PHE A 75 -5.62 5.99 -1.25
C PHE A 75 -6.29 7.35 -1.05
N ARG A 76 -6.89 7.91 -2.12
CA ARG A 76 -7.57 9.21 -2.06
C ARG A 76 -8.76 9.21 -1.12
N ALA A 77 -9.55 8.12 -1.10
CA ALA A 77 -10.66 8.00 -0.17
C ALA A 77 -10.16 8.01 1.28
N MET A 78 -9.13 7.23 1.61
CA MET A 78 -8.57 7.18 2.96
C MET A 78 -8.05 8.55 3.41
N LYS A 79 -7.30 9.25 2.55
CA LYS A 79 -6.83 10.62 2.85
C LYS A 79 -7.97 11.63 2.98
N ALA A 80 -8.97 11.58 2.10
CA ALA A 80 -10.11 12.50 2.13
C ALA A 80 -11.01 12.32 3.36
N PHE A 81 -11.08 11.10 3.91
CA PHE A 81 -11.78 10.80 5.15
C PHE A 81 -10.87 10.89 6.38
N TYR A 82 -9.66 11.45 6.23
CA TYR A 82 -8.71 11.67 7.32
C TYR A 82 -8.46 10.40 8.13
N LEU A 83 -8.30 9.24 7.47
CA LEU A 83 -7.86 8.04 8.17
C LEU A 83 -6.41 8.19 8.62
N GLU A 84 -6.06 7.53 9.73
CA GLU A 84 -4.71 7.53 10.27
C GLU A 84 -3.71 6.94 9.27
N ASP A 85 -2.51 7.53 9.23
CA ASP A 85 -1.48 7.12 8.28
C ASP A 85 -1.04 5.66 8.49
N SER A 86 -1.08 5.15 9.74
CA SER A 86 -0.84 3.73 10.02
C SER A 86 -1.83 2.81 9.31
N ILE A 87 -3.13 3.15 9.34
CA ILE A 87 -4.20 2.40 8.67
C ILE A 87 -4.02 2.46 7.15
N LEU A 88 -3.62 3.61 6.63
CA LEU A 88 -3.29 3.78 5.22
C LEU A 88 -2.13 2.89 4.81
N THR A 89 -1.02 2.95 5.55
CA THR A 89 0.21 2.22 5.23
C THR A 89 -0.01 0.72 5.25
N GLN A 90 -0.66 0.17 6.29
CA GLN A 90 -0.93 -1.27 6.38
C GLN A 90 -1.87 -1.74 5.25
N THR A 91 -2.87 -0.94 4.89
CA THR A 91 -3.82 -1.25 3.80
C THR A 91 -3.12 -1.32 2.45
N VAL A 92 -2.37 -0.30 2.10
CA VAL A 92 -1.68 -0.23 0.79
C VAL A 92 -0.59 -1.29 0.71
N THR A 93 0.16 -1.50 1.80
CA THR A 93 1.20 -2.53 1.87
C THR A 93 0.61 -3.92 1.64
N GLU A 94 -0.51 -4.27 2.29
CA GLU A 94 -1.14 -5.58 2.11
C GLU A 94 -1.68 -5.78 0.69
N LEU A 95 -2.25 -4.73 0.07
CA LEU A 95 -2.68 -4.78 -1.33
C LEU A 95 -1.50 -4.99 -2.28
N LEU A 96 -0.36 -4.34 -2.04
CA LEU A 96 0.85 -4.51 -2.85
C LEU A 96 1.54 -5.85 -2.60
N ARG A 97 1.44 -6.42 -1.39
CA ARG A 97 1.81 -7.81 -1.09
C ARG A 97 1.01 -8.79 -1.93
N LEU A 98 -0.31 -8.61 -2.00
CA LEU A 98 -1.16 -9.41 -2.88
C LEU A 98 -0.71 -9.31 -4.34
N VAL A 99 -0.39 -8.11 -4.82
CA VAL A 99 0.14 -7.87 -6.16
C VAL A 99 1.43 -8.64 -6.40
N GLY A 100 2.45 -8.43 -5.56
CA GLY A 100 3.78 -9.01 -5.73
C GLY A 100 3.77 -10.53 -5.70
N VAL A 101 3.11 -11.13 -4.70
CA VAL A 101 3.01 -12.58 -4.55
C VAL A 101 2.26 -13.22 -5.71
N THR A 102 1.10 -12.67 -6.08
CA THR A 102 0.25 -13.25 -7.13
C THR A 102 0.93 -13.18 -8.50
N ALA A 103 1.51 -12.03 -8.85
CA ALA A 103 2.21 -11.84 -10.11
C ALA A 103 3.49 -12.69 -10.20
N PHE A 104 4.29 -12.76 -9.12
CA PHE A 104 5.49 -13.60 -9.09
C PHE A 104 5.16 -15.09 -9.28
N ASN A 105 4.17 -15.59 -8.55
CA ASN A 105 3.75 -16.99 -8.64
C ASN A 105 3.23 -17.35 -10.04
N ASP A 106 2.45 -16.47 -10.70
CA ASP A 106 2.00 -16.70 -12.07
C ASP A 106 3.18 -16.70 -13.06
N LEU A 107 4.07 -15.72 -12.96
CA LEU A 107 5.26 -15.61 -13.81
C LEU A 107 6.11 -16.89 -13.75
N LEU A 108 6.38 -17.39 -12.53
CA LEU A 108 7.19 -18.59 -12.30
C LEU A 108 6.56 -19.86 -12.88
N MET A 109 5.23 -19.89 -13.02
CA MET A 109 4.49 -21.04 -13.54
C MET A 109 4.31 -21.00 -15.06
N ARG A 110 4.51 -19.84 -15.70
CA ARG A 110 4.33 -19.70 -17.15
C ARG A 110 5.34 -20.51 -17.97
N ARG A 111 4.85 -21.20 -18.99
CA ARG A 111 5.67 -21.91 -19.99
C ARG A 111 5.53 -21.21 -21.33
N ASN A 112 6.59 -21.25 -22.15
CA ASN A 112 6.61 -20.62 -23.47
C ASN A 112 6.26 -19.12 -23.44
N PHE A 113 6.73 -18.41 -22.41
CA PHE A 113 6.36 -17.02 -22.14
C PHE A 113 7.59 -16.18 -21.76
N LEU A 114 8.40 -16.67 -20.82
CA LEU A 114 9.55 -15.97 -20.28
C LEU A 114 10.57 -15.68 -21.37
N SER A 115 10.87 -14.41 -21.62
CA SER A 115 11.86 -13.95 -22.60
C SER A 115 12.38 -12.59 -22.16
N TRP A 116 13.51 -12.14 -22.73
CA TRP A 116 14.02 -10.79 -22.49
C TRP A 116 12.95 -9.70 -22.73
N LYS A 117 12.21 -9.82 -23.84
CA LYS A 117 11.19 -8.85 -24.24
C LYS A 117 9.98 -8.83 -23.29
N ARG A 118 9.53 -10.00 -22.82
CA ARG A 118 8.50 -10.07 -21.74
C ARG A 118 9.04 -9.50 -20.44
N GLY A 119 10.31 -9.75 -20.11
CA GLY A 119 10.99 -9.15 -18.97
C GLY A 119 10.92 -7.62 -19.01
N LEU A 120 11.23 -7.01 -20.16
CA LEU A 120 11.17 -5.56 -20.32
C LEU A 120 9.74 -4.99 -20.16
N GLN A 121 8.73 -5.67 -20.71
CA GLN A 121 7.32 -5.27 -20.58
C GLN A 121 6.85 -5.31 -19.11
N ILE A 122 7.14 -6.41 -18.42
CA ILE A 122 6.75 -6.58 -17.01
C ILE A 122 7.52 -5.59 -16.14
N ASN A 123 8.80 -5.35 -16.43
CA ASN A 123 9.60 -4.35 -15.72
C ASN A 123 9.01 -2.95 -15.84
N TYR A 124 8.58 -2.56 -17.05
CA TYR A 124 7.89 -1.30 -17.25
C TYR A 124 6.60 -1.21 -16.43
N ASN A 125 5.79 -2.28 -16.40
CA ASN A 125 4.58 -2.32 -15.57
C ASN A 125 4.90 -2.19 -14.08
N ILE A 126 5.96 -2.85 -13.58
CA ILE A 126 6.40 -2.74 -12.19
C ILE A 126 6.86 -1.32 -11.86
N THR A 127 7.67 -0.69 -12.72
CA THR A 127 8.16 0.68 -12.49
C THR A 127 7.03 1.69 -12.37
N ARG A 128 5.92 1.50 -13.08
CA ARG A 128 4.73 2.35 -12.88
C ARG A 128 4.14 2.22 -11.47
N ILE A 129 4.22 1.04 -10.84
CA ILE A 129 3.81 0.85 -9.45
C ILE A 129 4.85 1.47 -8.49
N GLU A 130 6.15 1.34 -8.77
CA GLU A 130 7.22 1.97 -7.98
C GLU A 130 7.08 3.50 -7.97
N GLU A 131 6.83 4.10 -9.15
CA GLU A 131 6.59 5.54 -9.29
C GLU A 131 5.32 5.96 -8.55
N TRP A 132 4.27 5.15 -8.59
CA TRP A 132 3.06 5.39 -7.81
C TRP A 132 3.33 5.34 -6.31
N CYS A 133 4.08 4.34 -5.82
CA CYS A 133 4.45 4.25 -4.41
C CYS A 133 5.27 5.46 -3.97
N LYS A 134 6.24 5.87 -4.80
CA LYS A 134 7.07 7.06 -4.56
C LYS A 134 6.25 8.35 -4.52
N SER A 135 5.26 8.52 -5.38
CA SER A 135 4.43 9.73 -5.39
C SER A 135 3.43 9.82 -4.24
N HIS A 136 3.29 8.74 -3.45
CA HIS A 136 2.35 8.65 -2.32
C HIS A 136 3.07 8.38 -1.00
N ASP A 137 4.41 8.51 -0.96
CA ASP A 137 5.26 8.26 0.21
C ASP A 137 5.07 6.86 0.82
N MET A 138 5.00 5.83 -0.04
CA MET A 138 4.76 4.42 0.33
C MET A 138 5.96 3.49 0.03
N PRO A 139 7.14 3.67 0.65
CA PRO A 139 8.32 2.85 0.36
C PRO A 139 8.13 1.37 0.72
N GLU A 140 7.37 1.03 1.76
CA GLU A 140 7.06 -0.34 2.19
C GLU A 140 6.28 -1.11 1.13
N GLY A 141 5.50 -0.39 0.32
CA GLY A 141 4.74 -0.92 -0.80
C GLY A 141 5.65 -1.47 -1.91
N THR A 142 6.71 -0.74 -2.24
CA THR A 142 7.70 -1.17 -3.25
C THR A 142 8.39 -2.47 -2.85
N LEU A 143 8.72 -2.62 -1.56
CA LEU A 143 9.37 -3.83 -1.04
C LEU A 143 8.53 -5.09 -1.27
N GLN A 144 7.20 -4.96 -1.32
CA GLN A 144 6.32 -6.11 -1.56
C GLN A 144 6.43 -6.69 -2.97
N LEU A 145 7.03 -5.97 -3.91
CA LEU A 145 7.21 -6.39 -5.30
C LEU A 145 8.58 -7.02 -5.58
N GLU A 146 9.46 -7.08 -4.58
CA GLU A 146 10.89 -7.32 -4.80
C GLU A 146 11.19 -8.69 -5.44
N HIS A 147 10.47 -9.75 -5.05
CA HIS A 147 10.59 -11.06 -5.69
C HIS A 147 10.26 -11.00 -7.19
N LEU A 148 9.17 -10.32 -7.55
CA LEU A 148 8.76 -10.14 -8.95
C LEU A 148 9.79 -9.28 -9.72
N MET A 149 10.28 -8.20 -9.10
CA MET A 149 11.32 -7.34 -9.68
C MET A 149 12.58 -8.13 -10.00
N GLN A 150 13.09 -8.91 -9.05
CA GLN A 150 14.30 -9.70 -9.23
C GLN A 150 14.11 -10.82 -10.27
N ALA A 151 12.97 -11.51 -10.27
CA ALA A 151 12.65 -12.48 -11.33
C ALA A 151 12.62 -11.84 -12.72
N THR A 152 12.06 -10.63 -12.82
CA THR A 152 11.98 -9.87 -14.08
C THR A 152 13.35 -9.32 -14.50
N LYS A 153 14.21 -8.94 -13.55
CA LYS A 153 15.62 -8.57 -13.81
C LYS A 153 16.42 -9.76 -14.34
N LEU A 154 16.26 -10.95 -13.75
CA LEU A 154 16.91 -12.18 -14.23
C LEU A 154 16.64 -12.44 -15.71
N LEU A 155 15.40 -12.23 -16.18
CA LEU A 155 15.05 -12.38 -17.60
C LEU A 155 15.86 -11.44 -18.50
N GLN A 156 16.29 -10.29 -18.00
CA GLN A 156 17.01 -9.25 -18.75
C GLN A 156 18.54 -9.33 -18.63
N LEU A 157 19.06 -9.96 -17.57
CA LEU A 157 20.50 -10.12 -17.34
C LEU A 157 21.15 -11.04 -18.37
N LYS A 158 22.45 -10.89 -18.57
CA LYS A 158 23.26 -11.76 -19.43
C LYS A 158 23.36 -13.17 -18.81
N LYS A 159 23.41 -14.21 -19.65
CA LYS A 159 23.38 -15.64 -19.24
C LYS A 159 24.38 -16.48 -20.06
N ALA A 160 25.58 -15.97 -20.30
CA ALA A 160 26.53 -16.54 -21.26
C ALA A 160 27.72 -17.27 -20.62
N THR A 161 28.06 -16.93 -19.37
CA THR A 161 29.21 -17.47 -18.62
C THR A 161 28.80 -17.89 -17.22
N LEU A 162 29.64 -18.68 -16.53
CA LEU A 162 29.42 -19.00 -15.12
C LEU A 162 29.48 -17.76 -14.22
N ASN A 163 30.32 -16.78 -14.55
CA ASN A 163 30.38 -15.51 -13.85
C ASN A 163 29.05 -14.71 -13.96
N ASP A 164 28.37 -14.79 -15.12
CA ASP A 164 27.05 -14.16 -15.26
C ASP A 164 26.01 -14.77 -14.29
N ILE A 165 26.15 -16.06 -13.96
CA ILE A 165 25.27 -16.74 -13.00
C ILE A 165 25.55 -16.28 -11.56
N GLU A 166 26.80 -16.02 -11.21
CA GLU A 166 27.16 -15.44 -9.92
C GLU A 166 26.57 -14.03 -9.79
N ILE A 167 26.69 -13.19 -10.82
CA ILE A 167 26.06 -11.87 -10.87
C ILE A 167 24.53 -11.97 -10.73
N ILE A 168 23.88 -12.92 -11.42
CA ILE A 168 22.44 -13.14 -11.30
C ILE A 168 22.07 -13.46 -9.84
N GLN A 169 22.86 -14.28 -9.15
CA GLN A 169 22.60 -14.62 -7.75
C GLN A 169 22.77 -13.43 -6.80
N ASP A 170 23.79 -12.60 -7.03
CA ASP A 170 24.02 -11.40 -6.22
C ASP A 170 22.89 -10.37 -6.41
N ILE A 171 22.44 -10.17 -7.65
CA ILE A 171 21.33 -9.24 -7.94
C ILE A 171 19.98 -9.80 -7.49
N CYS A 172 19.78 -11.11 -7.65
CA CYS A 172 18.52 -11.79 -7.40
C CYS A 172 18.52 -12.54 -6.05
N TRP A 173 19.05 -11.91 -5.01
CA TRP A 173 19.24 -12.49 -3.68
C TRP A 173 17.95 -12.92 -2.97
N MET A 174 16.78 -12.41 -3.38
CA MET A 174 15.47 -12.84 -2.87
C MET A 174 14.99 -14.14 -3.52
N LEU A 175 15.60 -14.56 -4.65
CA LEU A 175 15.22 -15.79 -5.34
C LEU A 175 16.04 -16.96 -4.80
N SER A 176 15.34 -18.03 -4.43
CA SER A 176 15.98 -19.30 -4.11
C SER A 176 16.68 -19.91 -5.34
N PRO A 177 17.70 -20.77 -5.14
CA PRO A 177 18.33 -21.50 -6.25
C PRO A 177 17.32 -22.28 -7.12
N ASN A 178 16.27 -22.83 -6.51
CA ASN A 178 15.18 -23.53 -7.18
C ASN A 178 14.38 -22.60 -8.11
N GLN A 179 14.06 -21.38 -7.66
CA GLN A 179 13.35 -20.38 -8.48
C GLN A 179 14.21 -19.90 -9.64
N ILE A 180 15.51 -19.64 -9.41
CA ILE A 180 16.47 -19.26 -10.47
C ILE A 180 16.55 -20.36 -11.52
N GLN A 181 16.74 -21.62 -11.10
CA GLN A 181 16.79 -22.76 -12.01
C GLN A 181 15.51 -22.88 -12.84
N LYS A 182 14.35 -22.71 -12.21
CA LYS A 182 13.04 -22.77 -12.86
C LYS A 182 12.90 -21.70 -13.95
N LEU A 183 13.22 -20.46 -13.63
CA LEU A 183 13.15 -19.33 -14.57
C LEU A 183 14.10 -19.52 -15.77
N LEU A 184 15.34 -19.97 -15.51
CA LEU A 184 16.31 -20.24 -16.58
C LEU A 184 15.90 -21.41 -17.47
N ASN A 185 15.35 -22.49 -16.89
CA ASN A 185 14.84 -23.64 -17.64
C ASN A 185 13.66 -23.29 -18.57
N GLN A 186 12.85 -22.30 -18.20
CA GLN A 186 11.67 -21.86 -18.96
C GLN A 186 11.96 -20.66 -19.88
N TYR A 187 13.18 -20.12 -19.85
CA TYR A 187 13.57 -18.96 -20.63
C TYR A 187 13.60 -19.26 -22.13
N LEU A 188 12.89 -18.45 -22.90
CA LEU A 188 12.89 -18.46 -24.35
C LEU A 188 13.96 -17.53 -24.89
N VAL A 189 14.99 -18.13 -25.47
CA VAL A 189 16.08 -17.44 -26.16
C VAL A 189 15.53 -16.82 -27.45
N ALA A 190 15.76 -15.52 -27.66
CA ALA A 190 15.40 -14.85 -28.91
C ALA A 190 16.35 -15.23 -30.05
N ASP A 191 15.94 -15.02 -31.31
CA ASP A 191 16.74 -15.41 -32.49
C ASP A 191 18.13 -14.75 -32.55
N TYR A 192 18.31 -13.60 -31.89
CA TYR A 192 19.56 -12.85 -31.80
C TYR A 192 20.31 -13.07 -30.47
N GLU A 193 19.80 -13.92 -29.58
CA GLU A 193 20.45 -14.28 -28.32
C GLU A 193 21.20 -15.61 -28.47
N GLN A 194 22.36 -15.71 -27.82
CA GLN A 194 23.07 -16.99 -27.74
C GLN A 194 22.30 -17.95 -26.81
N PRO A 195 22.10 -19.21 -27.21
CA PRO A 195 21.49 -20.21 -26.32
C PRO A 195 22.27 -20.35 -25.01
N ILE A 196 21.54 -20.59 -23.91
CA ILE A 196 22.16 -20.83 -22.61
C ILE A 196 22.93 -22.15 -22.68
N ASN A 197 24.23 -22.09 -22.38
CA ASN A 197 25.12 -23.26 -22.43
C ASN A 197 24.64 -24.34 -21.44
N GLY A 198 24.68 -25.61 -21.84
CA GLY A 198 24.37 -26.75 -20.97
C GLY A 198 25.23 -26.82 -19.70
N GLU A 199 26.47 -26.32 -19.73
CA GLU A 199 27.32 -26.22 -18.54
C GLU A 199 26.74 -25.24 -17.50
N ILE A 200 26.18 -24.12 -17.94
CA ILE A 200 25.47 -23.15 -17.08
C ILE A 200 24.26 -23.82 -16.45
N MET A 201 23.46 -24.53 -17.24
CA MET A 201 22.27 -25.22 -16.74
C MET A 201 22.63 -26.30 -15.71
N LYS A 202 23.74 -27.03 -15.92
CA LYS A 202 24.28 -28.00 -14.95
C LYS A 202 24.76 -27.31 -13.67
N ALA A 203 25.48 -26.19 -13.79
CA ALA A 203 25.98 -25.43 -12.64
C ALA A 203 24.85 -24.83 -11.79
N VAL A 204 23.77 -24.36 -12.42
CA VAL A 204 22.57 -23.91 -11.68
C VAL A 204 21.89 -25.10 -11.01
N ALA A 205 21.79 -26.24 -11.70
CA ALA A 205 21.20 -27.45 -11.14
C ALA A 205 21.99 -28.02 -9.95
N SER A 206 23.32 -27.96 -9.95
CA SER A 206 24.13 -28.44 -8.83
C SER A 206 24.02 -27.55 -7.58
N ARG A 207 23.52 -26.32 -7.72
CA ARG A 207 23.27 -25.38 -6.61
C ARG A 207 21.88 -25.56 -5.98
N VAL A 208 21.00 -26.34 -6.60
CA VAL A 208 19.72 -26.73 -6.00
C VAL A 208 19.96 -27.78 -4.93
N THR A 209 19.42 -27.55 -3.73
CA THR A 209 19.48 -28.52 -2.62
C THR A 209 18.13 -29.18 -2.43
N GLU A 210 18.12 -30.46 -2.06
CA GLU A 210 16.91 -31.29 -1.85
C GLU A 210 16.04 -30.85 -0.65
N LYS A 211 16.45 -29.81 0.09
CA LYS A 211 15.83 -29.47 1.40
C LYS A 211 14.57 -28.60 1.30
N SER A 212 14.20 -28.09 0.13
CA SER A 212 12.92 -27.39 -0.06
C SER A 212 12.48 -27.34 -1.52
N ASP A 213 11.44 -28.11 -1.84
CA ASP A 213 10.76 -28.09 -3.15
C ASP A 213 9.73 -26.94 -3.28
N VAL A 214 9.64 -26.06 -2.27
CA VAL A 214 8.65 -24.97 -2.28
C VAL A 214 9.14 -23.84 -3.20
N LEU A 215 8.66 -23.87 -4.45
CA LEU A 215 8.97 -22.85 -5.46
C LEU A 215 8.14 -21.58 -5.32
N LEU A 216 6.87 -21.71 -4.95
CA LEU A 216 5.93 -20.60 -4.90
C LEU A 216 5.99 -19.90 -3.56
N LEU A 217 5.82 -18.58 -3.58
CA LEU A 217 5.57 -17.83 -2.36
C LEU A 217 4.23 -18.25 -1.76
N GLN A 218 4.13 -18.24 -0.44
CA GLN A 218 2.87 -18.48 0.25
C GLN A 218 1.82 -17.48 -0.27
N ALA A 219 0.74 -18.01 -0.83
CA ALA A 219 -0.34 -17.17 -1.34
C ALA A 219 -0.90 -16.28 -0.23
N VAL A 220 -1.21 -15.03 -0.58
CA VAL A 220 -1.91 -14.12 0.31
C VAL A 220 -3.32 -14.64 0.52
N ASP A 221 -3.73 -14.76 1.78
CA ASP A 221 -5.09 -15.17 2.10
C ASP A 221 -6.08 -14.07 1.68
N MET A 222 -7.06 -14.48 0.88
CA MET A 222 -8.09 -13.62 0.28
C MET A 222 -9.27 -13.38 1.21
N ASP A 223 -9.43 -14.21 2.22
CA ASP A 223 -10.45 -14.09 3.24
C ASP A 223 -9.88 -13.58 4.57
N ASP A 224 -8.58 -13.33 4.66
CA ASP A 224 -7.94 -12.59 5.75
C ASP A 224 -7.59 -11.15 5.33
N SER A 225 -7.51 -10.21 6.27
CA SER A 225 -7.15 -8.82 5.98
C SER A 225 -5.65 -8.54 6.01
N GLY A 226 -4.83 -9.51 6.42
CA GLY A 226 -3.46 -9.26 6.86
C GLY A 226 -3.43 -8.59 8.24
N PRO A 227 -2.23 -8.17 8.69
CA PRO A 227 -2.06 -7.46 9.95
C PRO A 227 -2.96 -6.22 10.01
N TYR A 228 -3.72 -6.08 11.10
CA TYR A 228 -4.51 -4.89 11.38
C TYR A 228 -4.18 -4.40 12.78
N GLU A 229 -3.59 -3.22 12.84
CA GLU A 229 -3.39 -2.50 14.09
C GLU A 229 -4.42 -1.39 14.18
N ILE A 230 -5.17 -1.37 15.28
CA ILE A 230 -6.12 -0.30 15.58
C ILE A 230 -5.32 0.97 15.86
N ALA A 231 -5.69 2.08 15.21
CA ALA A 231 -5.03 3.34 15.47
C ALA A 231 -5.50 3.95 16.80
N GLU A 232 -4.62 4.71 17.46
CA GLU A 232 -4.99 5.37 18.70
C GLU A 232 -6.12 6.38 18.49
N PRO A 233 -7.15 6.40 19.35
CA PRO A 233 -8.22 7.38 19.24
C PRO A 233 -7.68 8.81 19.34
N ARG A 234 -8.10 9.68 18.42
CA ARG A 234 -7.81 11.11 18.48
C ARG A 234 -8.40 11.72 19.75
N ALA A 235 -7.66 12.61 20.39
CA ALA A 235 -8.18 13.41 21.49
C ALA A 235 -9.30 14.34 20.99
N ILE A 236 -10.48 14.22 21.59
CA ILE A 236 -11.61 15.11 21.29
C ILE A 236 -11.48 16.34 22.18
N THR A 237 -11.12 17.48 21.60
CA THR A 237 -10.95 18.75 22.32
C THR A 237 -12.26 19.51 22.51
N ALA A 238 -13.20 19.36 21.57
CA ALA A 238 -14.53 19.97 21.63
C ALA A 238 -15.57 19.04 21.00
N LEU A 239 -16.79 19.09 21.53
CA LEU A 239 -17.92 18.36 20.95
C LEU A 239 -18.55 19.20 19.84
N GLU A 240 -18.35 18.83 18.58
CA GLU A 240 -19.04 19.49 17.47
C GLU A 240 -20.53 19.15 17.49
N THR A 241 -21.38 20.17 17.54
CA THR A 241 -22.85 20.05 17.45
C THR A 241 -23.37 20.19 16.02
N TYR A 242 -22.47 20.19 15.03
CA TYR A 242 -22.82 20.37 13.63
C TYR A 242 -23.78 19.27 13.15
N THR A 243 -24.91 19.70 12.59
CA THR A 243 -25.85 18.82 11.90
C THR A 243 -26.05 19.33 10.47
N PRO A 244 -25.78 18.52 9.42
CA PRO A 244 -25.97 18.96 8.05
C PRO A 244 -27.41 19.41 7.76
N SER A 245 -27.55 20.51 7.02
CA SER A 245 -28.86 21.12 6.75
C SER A 245 -29.80 20.18 5.99
N TRP A 246 -29.25 19.36 5.08
CA TRP A 246 -29.97 18.38 4.27
C TRP A 246 -30.46 17.16 5.05
N LEU A 247 -29.97 16.92 6.27
CA LEU A 247 -30.40 15.79 7.08
C LEU A 247 -31.72 16.11 7.82
N GLN A 248 -32.76 15.30 7.61
CA GLN A 248 -34.10 15.50 8.17
C GLN A 248 -34.23 14.90 9.58
N THR A 249 -33.54 15.53 10.54
CA THR A 249 -33.48 15.06 11.94
C THR A 249 -33.87 16.17 12.92
N PRO A 250 -35.16 16.60 12.94
CA PRO A 250 -35.59 17.78 13.69
C PRO A 250 -35.33 17.69 15.20
N ARG A 251 -35.43 16.48 15.79
CA ARG A 251 -35.11 16.27 17.21
C ARG A 251 -33.61 16.41 17.51
N LEU A 252 -32.75 15.96 16.61
CA LEU A 252 -31.29 16.08 16.77
C LEU A 252 -30.83 17.52 16.55
N LYS A 253 -31.40 18.23 15.57
CA LYS A 253 -31.14 19.67 15.36
C LYS A 253 -31.47 20.49 16.60
N ARG A 254 -32.66 20.27 17.18
CA ARG A 254 -33.06 20.91 18.44
C ARG A 254 -32.12 20.57 19.60
N LEU A 255 -31.66 19.32 19.70
CA LEU A 255 -30.71 18.91 20.74
C LEU A 255 -29.35 19.62 20.56
N ALA A 256 -28.82 19.65 19.34
CA ALA A 256 -27.59 20.34 19.00
C ALA A 256 -27.64 21.83 19.34
N GLU A 257 -28.75 22.51 19.01
CA GLU A 257 -28.99 23.92 19.36
C GLU A 257 -28.98 24.14 20.88
N ILE A 258 -29.66 23.28 21.64
CA ILE A 258 -29.71 23.38 23.11
C ILE A 258 -28.30 23.19 23.71
N VAL A 259 -27.57 22.17 23.25
CA VAL A 259 -26.21 21.87 23.74
C VAL A 259 -25.24 23.02 23.41
N SER A 260 -25.33 23.57 22.20
CA SER A 260 -24.50 24.71 21.79
C SER A 260 -24.79 25.95 22.64
N ALA A 261 -26.06 26.26 22.91
CA ALA A 261 -26.45 27.39 23.75
C ALA A 261 -25.96 27.23 25.20
N GLN A 262 -25.99 26.01 25.74
CA GLN A 262 -25.48 25.72 27.08
C GLN A 262 -23.96 25.87 27.16
N ALA A 263 -23.21 25.44 26.13
CA ALA A 263 -21.76 25.58 26.08
C ALA A 263 -21.33 27.06 26.06
N ILE A 264 -21.99 27.90 25.24
CA ILE A 264 -21.74 29.35 25.17
C ILE A 264 -22.02 30.01 26.52
N ALA A 265 -23.17 29.73 27.13
CA ALA A 265 -23.53 30.30 28.43
C ALA A 265 -22.57 29.87 29.57
N GLN A 266 -21.94 28.70 29.48
CA GLN A 266 -20.90 28.28 30.42
C GLN A 266 -19.57 29.02 30.20
N GLN A 267 -19.17 29.24 28.94
CA GLN A 267 -17.98 30.03 28.63
C GLN A 267 -18.12 31.48 29.10
N GLU A 268 -19.26 32.12 28.81
CA GLU A 268 -19.53 33.50 29.26
C GLU A 268 -19.47 33.61 30.80
N LYS A 269 -20.03 32.64 31.54
CA LYS A 269 -19.96 32.63 33.00
C LYS A 269 -18.53 32.50 33.55
N LEU A 270 -17.66 31.76 32.87
CA LEU A 270 -16.26 31.61 33.27
C LEU A 270 -15.44 32.87 32.96
N GLU A 271 -15.74 33.56 31.86
CA GLU A 271 -15.08 34.81 31.49
C GLU A 271 -15.49 35.98 32.41
N TYR A 272 -16.78 36.11 32.72
CA TYR A 272 -17.28 37.19 33.59
C TYR A 272 -17.12 36.89 35.09
N GLY A 273 -17.14 35.62 35.51
CA GLY A 273 -16.92 35.25 36.92
C GLY A 273 -15.49 35.48 37.44
N ASN A 274 -14.49 35.49 36.55
CA ASN A 274 -13.11 35.83 36.89
C ASN A 274 -12.83 37.33 36.92
N ALA A 275 -13.69 38.17 36.31
CA ALA A 275 -13.53 39.63 36.32
C ALA A 275 -13.89 40.23 37.70
N ASP A 276 -14.88 39.64 38.38
CA ASP A 276 -15.33 40.10 39.72
C ASP A 276 -14.32 39.76 40.85
N GLU A 277 -13.36 38.86 40.63
CA GLU A 277 -12.30 38.55 41.63
C GLU A 277 -11.10 39.52 41.58
N PHE A 278 -10.92 40.29 40.50
CA PHE A 278 -9.79 41.24 40.35
C PHE A 278 -10.13 42.68 40.75
N GLU A 279 -11.40 43.05 40.87
CA GLU A 279 -11.82 44.40 41.32
C GLU A 279 -11.95 44.55 42.85
N GLY A 280 -11.64 43.50 43.63
CA GLY A 280 -11.82 43.50 45.09
C GLY A 280 -10.60 43.81 45.95
N GLN A 281 -9.46 44.27 45.38
CA GLN A 281 -8.19 44.33 46.12
C GLN A 281 -7.44 45.68 46.10
N ASP A 282 -8.14 46.81 45.86
CA ASP A 282 -7.51 48.15 45.81
C ASP A 282 -8.14 49.23 46.72
N ASP A 283 -8.95 48.87 47.72
CA ASP A 283 -9.49 49.83 48.70
C ASP A 283 -9.11 49.44 50.15
N ASP A 284 -7.88 49.72 50.57
CA ASP A 284 -7.54 49.92 52.00
C ASP A 284 -6.10 50.46 52.20
N ILE A 285 -5.79 51.69 51.74
CA ILE A 285 -4.64 52.45 52.28
C ILE A 285 -4.93 53.95 52.31
N LEU A 286 -5.50 54.46 53.42
CA LEU A 286 -5.41 55.82 53.98
C LEU A 286 -6.03 55.70 55.41
N GLU A 287 -5.45 56.02 56.57
CA GLU A 287 -4.55 57.08 57.06
C GLU A 287 -3.88 56.57 58.36
N ALA A 288 -2.56 56.71 58.50
CA ALA A 288 -1.85 57.66 59.37
C ALA A 288 -1.73 57.29 60.87
N ASP A 289 -0.50 57.17 61.37
CA ASP A 289 -0.11 57.97 62.54
C ASP A 289 1.40 58.26 62.56
N GLU A 290 1.70 59.53 62.82
CA GLU A 290 3.03 60.09 63.02
C GLU A 290 3.47 59.85 64.46
N THR A 291 4.66 59.27 64.68
CA THR A 291 5.49 59.67 65.83
C THR A 291 6.98 59.57 65.51
N ALA A 292 7.51 60.75 65.20
CA ALA A 292 8.84 61.33 65.38
C ALA A 292 9.92 60.65 66.26
N VAL A 293 11.18 60.86 65.82
CA VAL A 293 12.41 61.19 66.61
C VAL A 293 13.16 59.98 67.23
N GLU A 294 14.47 59.73 67.09
CA GLU A 294 15.66 60.34 66.44
C GLU A 294 16.86 59.37 66.73
N PRO A 295 18.16 59.73 66.72
CA PRO A 295 19.11 59.27 65.69
C PRO A 295 20.25 58.34 66.18
N ALA A 296 20.95 57.80 65.17
CA ALA A 296 22.39 57.53 65.08
C ALA A 296 23.12 56.80 66.22
N GLN A 297 23.70 55.65 65.89
CA GLN A 297 25.10 55.58 65.41
C GLN A 297 25.29 54.34 64.53
#